data_AF-A0A1V5HFW2-F1
#
_entry.id   AF-A0A1V5HFW2-F1
#
_cell.length_a   1.000
_cell.length_b   1.000
_cell.length_c   1.000
_cell.angle_alpha   90.00
_cell.angle_beta   90.00
_cell.angle_gamma   90.00
#
_symmetry.space_group_name_H-M   'P 1'
#
loop_
_entity.id
_entity.type
_entity.pdbx_description
1 polymer ?
#
loop_
_entity_poly.entity_id
_entity_poly.type
_entity_poly.pdbx_seq_one_letter_code
_entity_poly.pdbx_strand_id
1 'polypeptide(L)'
;MSAWDIALVAAVSVMGTALAYLRSPQHKAFVLMLPVPFTLATLALGRPVDATNVLAMGALFGYTIGVWFLHVRRRWPIVAAIVVCALAYCVAGAGIARVCPAGDAVFWGAVILVFIAGLALVRALPYRAEPSHRTPLPVWVKLPAIALVIAGLVAVKQQLGGFTTMFPMVGVVAAYEARHSLWTIVRRIPWILVIMAPVMGLIRLTQGRLGLPSALALGWLLVLLQLWRLRLYYAGQAAHATENAVRCRHDPSDPSDLSDLSDLSDPCRAPHRADPAEP
;
A
#
# COMPACT_ATOMS: atom_id res chain seq x y z
N MET A 1 -22.18 -16.98 -6.07
CA MET A 1 -21.48 -15.69 -5.95
C MET A 1 -22.52 -14.60 -5.79
N SER A 2 -22.39 -13.74 -4.77
CA SER A 2 -23.27 -12.59 -4.58
C SER A 2 -23.01 -11.50 -5.64
N ALA A 3 -23.94 -10.56 -5.84
CA ALA A 3 -23.71 -9.40 -6.70
C ALA A 3 -22.48 -8.58 -6.28
N TRP A 4 -22.22 -8.49 -4.96
CA TRP A 4 -21.05 -7.84 -4.41
C TRP A 4 -19.75 -8.61 -4.69
N ASP A 5 -19.80 -9.94 -4.83
CA ASP A 5 -18.64 -10.74 -5.23
C ASP A 5 -18.24 -10.41 -6.66
N ILE A 6 -19.22 -10.30 -7.56
CA ILE A 6 -19.01 -9.95 -8.95
C ILE A 6 -18.46 -8.52 -9.04
N ALA A 7 -19.05 -7.57 -8.30
CA ALA A 7 -18.56 -6.20 -8.24
C ALA A 7 -17.12 -6.12 -7.71
N LEU A 8 -16.78 -6.88 -6.68
CA LEU A 8 -15.43 -6.98 -6.13
C LEU A 8 -14.45 -7.51 -7.18
N VAL A 9 -14.77 -8.64 -7.82
CA VAL A 9 -13.91 -9.23 -8.87
C VAL A 9 -13.71 -8.23 -10.00
N ALA A 10 -14.77 -7.61 -10.51
CA ALA A 10 -14.70 -6.63 -11.59
C ALA A 10 -13.84 -5.41 -11.20
N ALA A 11 -14.12 -4.78 -10.07
CA ALA A 11 -13.42 -3.57 -9.63
C ALA A 11 -11.94 -3.83 -9.34
N VAL A 12 -11.61 -4.92 -8.64
CA VAL A 12 -10.22 -5.31 -8.34
C VAL A 12 -9.49 -5.68 -9.63
N SER A 13 -10.15 -6.30 -10.61
CA SER A 13 -9.55 -6.63 -11.91
C SER A 13 -9.23 -5.38 -12.73
N VAL A 14 -10.17 -4.43 -12.79
CA VAL A 14 -9.97 -3.12 -13.43
C VAL A 14 -8.83 -2.36 -12.74
N MET A 15 -8.82 -2.33 -11.40
CA MET A 15 -7.79 -1.67 -10.61
C MET A 15 -6.41 -2.31 -10.82
N GLY A 16 -6.32 -3.64 -10.80
CA GLY A 16 -5.08 -4.39 -11.07
C GLY A 16 -4.57 -4.17 -12.50
N THR A 17 -5.48 -4.12 -13.48
CA THR A 17 -5.14 -3.80 -14.86
C THR A 17 -4.65 -2.35 -14.99
N ALA A 18 -5.31 -1.38 -14.36
CA ALA A 18 -4.87 0.01 -14.35
C ALA A 18 -3.46 0.15 -13.75
N LEU A 19 -3.19 -0.53 -12.63
CA LEU A 19 -1.86 -0.55 -12.01
C LEU A 19 -0.77 -1.09 -12.93
N ALA A 20 -1.08 -2.12 -13.71
CA ALA A 20 -0.15 -2.71 -14.67
C ALA A 20 0.25 -1.75 -15.81
N TYR A 21 -0.63 -0.80 -16.13
CA TYR A 21 -0.46 0.15 -17.25
C TYR A 21 0.07 1.52 -16.83
N LEU A 22 -0.05 1.88 -15.54
CA LEU A 22 0.56 3.09 -15.01
C LEU A 22 2.09 2.99 -15.07
N ARG A 23 2.75 4.02 -15.61
CA ARG A 23 4.21 4.02 -15.78
C ARG A 23 4.94 4.43 -14.49
N SER A 24 4.44 5.43 -13.78
CA SER A 24 5.11 5.94 -12.58
C SER A 24 4.78 5.08 -11.35
N PRO A 25 5.78 4.72 -10.54
CA PRO A 25 5.56 3.94 -9.33
C PRO A 25 4.74 4.72 -8.28
N GLN A 26 4.82 6.05 -8.30
CA GLN A 26 4.04 6.92 -7.41
C GLN A 26 2.53 6.88 -7.71
N HIS A 27 2.13 6.86 -8.99
CA HIS A 27 0.72 6.72 -9.35
C HIS A 27 0.19 5.32 -9.00
N LYS A 28 1.01 4.27 -9.19
CA LYS A 28 0.64 2.91 -8.74
C LYS A 28 0.38 2.87 -7.23
N ALA A 29 1.30 3.46 -6.47
CA ALA A 29 1.21 3.59 -5.03
C ALA A 29 -0.02 4.40 -4.58
N PHE A 30 -0.41 5.44 -5.32
CA PHE A 30 -1.62 6.21 -5.05
C PHE A 30 -2.90 5.41 -5.31
N VAL A 31 -2.99 4.72 -6.45
CA VAL A 31 -4.14 3.85 -6.74
C VAL A 31 -4.30 2.79 -5.65
N LEU A 32 -3.21 2.15 -5.20
CA LEU A 32 -3.22 1.18 -4.10
C LEU A 32 -3.74 1.72 -2.76
N MET A 33 -3.74 3.04 -2.55
CA MET A 33 -4.28 3.65 -1.33
C MET A 33 -5.79 3.82 -1.38
N LEU A 34 -6.43 3.69 -2.54
CA LEU A 34 -7.88 3.79 -2.65
C LEU A 34 -8.54 2.59 -1.95
N PRO A 35 -9.49 2.81 -1.03
CA PRO A 35 -10.09 1.75 -0.22
C PRO A 35 -11.16 0.95 -0.98
N VAL A 36 -11.14 0.95 -2.32
CA VAL A 36 -12.12 0.24 -3.16
C VAL A 36 -12.19 -1.25 -2.80
N PRO A 37 -11.07 -2.01 -2.69
CA PRO A 37 -11.13 -3.42 -2.32
C PRO A 37 -11.71 -3.61 -0.92
N PHE A 38 -11.32 -2.76 0.03
CA PHE A 38 -11.83 -2.80 1.41
C PHE A 38 -13.34 -2.57 1.46
N THR A 39 -13.85 -1.53 0.80
CA THR A 39 -15.29 -1.21 0.77
C THR A 39 -16.08 -2.35 0.16
N LEU A 40 -15.70 -2.84 -1.03
CA LEU A 40 -16.43 -3.89 -1.72
C LEU A 40 -16.35 -5.22 -0.98
N ALA A 41 -15.20 -5.57 -0.40
CA ALA A 41 -15.06 -6.78 0.41
C ALA A 41 -15.90 -6.71 1.69
N THR A 42 -15.94 -5.54 2.35
CA THR A 42 -16.76 -5.33 3.55
C THR A 42 -18.26 -5.47 3.23
N LEU A 43 -18.72 -4.87 2.13
CA LEU A 43 -20.09 -5.04 1.65
C LEU A 43 -20.40 -6.48 1.22
N ALA A 44 -19.45 -7.16 0.56
CA ALA A 44 -19.62 -8.55 0.14
C ALA A 44 -19.64 -9.54 1.32
N LEU A 45 -18.98 -9.22 2.43
CA LEU A 45 -19.05 -10.02 3.66
C LEU A 45 -20.33 -9.73 4.45
N GLY A 46 -20.85 -8.51 4.38
CA GLY A 46 -22.02 -8.09 5.16
C GLY A 46 -21.79 -8.11 6.67
N ARG A 47 -20.53 -8.05 7.11
CA ARG A 47 -20.15 -8.07 8.54
C ARG A 47 -19.69 -6.69 9.01
N PRO A 48 -19.94 -6.35 10.28
CA PRO A 48 -19.44 -5.10 10.85
C PRO A 48 -17.92 -5.08 10.87
N VAL A 49 -17.34 -3.89 10.77
CA VAL A 49 -15.90 -3.70 10.94
C VAL A 49 -15.52 -3.98 12.40
N ASP A 50 -14.52 -4.84 12.60
CA ASP A 50 -14.05 -5.33 13.89
C ASP A 50 -12.50 -5.37 13.97
N ALA A 51 -11.99 -5.95 15.07
CA ALA A 51 -10.54 -6.00 15.33
C ALA A 51 -9.78 -6.81 14.26
N THR A 52 -10.42 -7.82 13.65
CA THR A 52 -9.78 -8.65 12.63
C THR A 52 -9.51 -7.85 11.36
N ASN A 53 -10.38 -6.91 10.97
CA ASN A 53 -10.13 -6.00 9.85
C ASN A 53 -8.87 -5.15 10.07
N VAL A 54 -8.67 -4.68 11.31
CA VAL A 54 -7.54 -3.84 11.68
C VAL A 54 -6.24 -4.65 11.72
N LEU A 55 -6.26 -5.82 12.35
CA LEU A 55 -5.11 -6.74 12.39
C LEU A 55 -4.70 -7.21 10.99
N ALA A 56 -5.67 -7.37 10.09
CA ALA A 56 -5.43 -7.71 8.69
C ALA A 56 -4.59 -6.66 7.95
N MET A 57 -4.57 -5.40 8.41
CA MET A 57 -3.68 -4.36 7.89
C MET A 57 -2.21 -4.62 8.24
N GLY A 58 -1.95 -5.05 9.48
CA GLY A 58 -0.62 -5.46 9.92
C GLY A 58 -0.14 -6.69 9.13
N ALA A 59 -1.03 -7.67 8.93
CA ALA A 59 -0.75 -8.83 8.09
C ALA A 59 -0.50 -8.45 6.63
N LEU A 60 -1.19 -7.43 6.09
CA LEU A 60 -0.98 -6.94 4.73
C LEU A 60 0.43 -6.36 4.57
N PHE A 61 0.89 -5.58 5.55
CA PHE A 61 2.27 -5.11 5.59
C PHE A 61 3.28 -6.27 5.68
N GLY A 62 3.00 -7.25 6.55
CA GLY A 62 3.81 -8.46 6.67
C GLY A 62 3.91 -9.24 5.35
N TYR A 63 2.80 -9.37 4.62
CA TYR A 63 2.76 -9.95 3.28
C TYR A 63 3.71 -9.20 2.32
N THR A 64 3.62 -7.87 2.26
CA THR A 64 4.43 -7.08 1.31
C THR A 64 5.91 -7.08 1.66
N ILE A 65 6.27 -6.97 2.93
CA ILE A 65 7.66 -7.16 3.37
C ILE A 65 8.13 -8.58 3.08
N GLY A 66 7.31 -9.59 3.34
CA GLY A 66 7.63 -10.98 3.09
C GLY A 66 7.97 -11.24 1.62
N VAL A 67 7.14 -10.72 0.70
CA VAL A 67 7.40 -10.84 -0.75
C VAL A 67 8.70 -10.11 -1.13
N TRP A 68 8.92 -8.90 -0.63
CA TRP A 68 10.17 -8.18 -0.88
C TRP A 68 11.38 -8.95 -0.35
N PHE A 69 11.31 -9.48 0.87
CA PHE A 69 12.40 -10.22 1.49
C PHE A 69 12.70 -11.52 0.72
N LEU A 70 11.68 -12.31 0.40
CA LEU A 70 11.87 -13.55 -0.35
C LEU A 70 12.39 -13.29 -1.77
N HIS A 71 11.81 -12.32 -2.48
CA HIS A 71 12.20 -12.07 -3.87
C HIS A 71 13.52 -11.31 -4.00
N VAL A 72 13.71 -10.22 -3.25
CA VAL A 72 14.87 -9.34 -3.41
C VAL A 72 16.06 -9.81 -2.58
N ARG A 73 15.84 -10.20 -1.31
CA ARG A 73 16.92 -10.60 -0.40
C ARG A 73 17.32 -12.06 -0.55
N ARG A 74 16.34 -12.96 -0.72
CA ARG A 74 16.56 -14.41 -0.89
C ARG A 74 16.55 -14.88 -2.35
N ARG A 75 16.27 -13.99 -3.31
CA ARG A 75 16.27 -14.28 -4.77
C ARG A 75 15.30 -15.38 -5.20
N TRP A 76 14.19 -15.58 -4.47
CA TRP A 76 13.15 -16.53 -4.88
C TRP A 76 12.39 -16.03 -6.12
N PRO A 77 11.87 -16.92 -6.99
CA PRO A 77 11.01 -16.51 -8.09
C PRO A 77 9.76 -15.79 -7.55
N ILE A 78 9.41 -14.65 -8.15
CA ILE A 78 8.38 -13.73 -7.63
C ILE A 78 7.03 -14.42 -7.40
N VAL A 79 6.64 -15.34 -8.30
CA VAL A 79 5.37 -16.08 -8.18
C VAL A 79 5.38 -16.97 -6.94
N ALA A 80 6.49 -17.69 -6.67
CA ALA A 80 6.60 -18.54 -5.49
C ALA A 80 6.58 -17.70 -4.20
N ALA A 81 7.29 -16.56 -4.18
CA ALA A 81 7.27 -15.64 -3.04
C ALA A 81 5.85 -15.12 -2.75
N ILE A 82 5.11 -14.72 -3.79
CA ILE A 82 3.72 -14.27 -3.67
C ILE A 82 2.83 -15.39 -3.11
N VAL A 83 2.91 -16.60 -3.66
CA VAL A 83 2.09 -17.75 -3.21
C VAL A 83 2.38 -18.08 -1.75
N VAL A 84 3.65 -18.17 -1.35
CA VAL A 84 4.04 -18.49 0.03
C VAL A 84 3.57 -17.41 1.00
N CYS A 85 3.77 -16.12 0.69
CA CYS A 85 3.30 -15.04 1.55
C CYS A 85 1.77 -14.94 1.60
N ALA A 86 1.07 -15.20 0.49
CA ALA A 86 -0.39 -15.21 0.45
C ALA A 86 -0.96 -16.37 1.29
N LEU A 87 -0.37 -17.57 1.21
CA LEU A 87 -0.74 -18.70 2.06
C LEU A 87 -0.46 -18.40 3.54
N ALA A 88 0.71 -17.83 3.86
CA ALA A 88 1.03 -17.40 5.22
C ALA A 88 0.01 -16.37 5.75
N TYR A 89 -0.39 -15.41 4.92
CA TYR A 89 -1.46 -14.46 5.24
C TYR A 89 -2.78 -15.19 5.51
N CYS A 90 -3.18 -16.14 4.67
CA CYS A 90 -4.42 -16.89 4.86
C CYS A 90 -4.41 -17.70 6.15
N VAL A 91 -3.31 -18.40 6.44
CA VAL A 91 -3.16 -19.20 7.67
C VAL A 91 -3.18 -18.31 8.90
N ALA A 92 -2.45 -17.20 8.89
CA ALA A 92 -2.45 -16.23 9.98
C ALA A 92 -3.85 -15.62 10.17
N GLY A 93 -4.52 -15.24 9.09
CA GLY A 93 -5.87 -14.67 9.13
C GLY A 93 -6.89 -15.65 9.68
N ALA A 94 -6.88 -16.91 9.22
CA ALA A 94 -7.76 -17.96 9.73
C ALA A 94 -7.48 -18.29 11.20
N GLY A 95 -6.20 -18.32 11.61
CA GLY A 95 -5.81 -18.54 13.01
C GLY A 95 -6.24 -17.39 13.92
N ILE A 96 -5.93 -16.15 13.54
CA ILE A 96 -6.28 -14.97 14.32
C ILE A 96 -7.80 -14.80 14.38
N ALA A 97 -8.54 -15.01 13.29
CA ALA A 97 -10.00 -14.89 13.29
C ALA A 97 -10.69 -15.87 14.24
N ARG A 98 -10.06 -17.02 14.56
CA ARG A 98 -10.60 -17.99 15.53
C ARG A 98 -10.31 -17.62 16.99
N VAL A 99 -9.22 -16.89 17.24
CA VAL A 99 -8.72 -16.60 18.59
C VAL A 99 -9.03 -15.17 19.03
N CYS A 100 -9.21 -14.24 18.08
CA CYS A 100 -9.41 -12.84 18.37
C CYS A 100 -10.78 -12.62 19.05
N PRO A 101 -10.82 -12.10 20.29
CA PRO A 101 -12.08 -11.86 20.98
C PRO A 101 -12.88 -10.76 20.30
N ALA A 102 -14.20 -10.95 20.19
CA ALA A 102 -15.11 -9.91 19.77
C ALA A 102 -15.33 -8.92 20.93
N GLY A 103 -14.51 -7.88 21.00
CA GLY A 103 -14.62 -6.84 22.02
C GLY A 103 -14.11 -5.48 21.55
N ASP A 104 -14.75 -4.41 22.02
CA ASP A 104 -14.38 -3.04 21.64
C ASP A 104 -12.98 -2.66 22.14
N ALA A 105 -12.57 -3.16 23.32
CA ALA A 105 -11.23 -2.94 23.85
C ALA A 105 -10.15 -3.53 22.92
N VAL A 106 -10.38 -4.74 22.39
CA VAL A 106 -9.45 -5.39 21.44
C VAL A 106 -9.38 -4.61 20.13
N PHE A 107 -10.54 -4.13 19.65
CA PHE A 107 -10.60 -3.28 18.46
C PHE A 107 -9.79 -2.00 18.62
N TRP A 108 -10.03 -1.21 19.66
CA TRP A 108 -9.32 0.04 19.89
C TRP A 108 -7.83 -0.17 20.17
N GLY A 109 -7.49 -1.23 20.91
CA GLY A 109 -6.10 -1.66 21.10
C GLY A 109 -5.41 -1.96 19.76
N ALA A 110 -6.07 -2.70 18.87
CA ALA A 110 -5.55 -2.98 17.53
C ALA A 110 -5.40 -1.71 16.68
N VAL A 111 -6.37 -0.78 16.73
CA VAL A 111 -6.32 0.50 16.00
C VAL A 111 -5.12 1.33 16.46
N ILE A 112 -4.94 1.51 17.77
CA ILE A 112 -3.82 2.27 18.34
C ILE A 112 -2.49 1.62 17.97
N LEU A 113 -2.38 0.29 18.15
CA LEU A 113 -1.18 -0.47 17.83
C LEU A 113 -0.80 -0.32 16.36
N VAL A 114 -1.74 -0.57 15.44
CA VAL A 114 -1.51 -0.47 13.99
C VAL A 114 -1.18 0.94 13.56
N PHE A 115 -1.82 1.95 14.15
CA PHE A 115 -1.55 3.36 13.86
C PHE A 115 -0.14 3.78 14.29
N ILE A 116 0.26 3.46 15.52
CA ILE A 116 1.60 3.75 16.05
C ILE A 116 2.65 3.00 15.24
N ALA A 117 2.44 1.71 14.95
CA ALA A 117 3.32 0.93 14.11
C ALA A 117 3.45 1.55 12.71
N GLY A 118 2.34 1.98 12.10
CA GLY A 118 2.33 2.68 10.82
C GLY A 118 3.17 3.96 10.86
N LEU A 119 3.02 4.80 11.89
CA LEU A 119 3.83 6.01 12.07
C LEU A 119 5.31 5.71 12.23
N ALA A 120 5.66 4.73 13.07
CA ALA A 120 7.04 4.30 13.27
C ALA A 120 7.65 3.80 11.96
N LEU A 121 6.91 3.01 11.18
CA LEU A 121 7.35 2.47 9.90
C LEU A 121 7.50 3.54 8.81
N VAL A 122 6.60 4.54 8.76
CA VAL A 122 6.73 5.69 7.85
C VAL A 122 8.04 6.44 8.10
N ARG A 123 8.47 6.53 9.36
CA ARG A 123 9.75 7.16 9.75
C ARG A 123 10.95 6.26 9.49
N ALA A 124 10.80 4.94 9.70
CA ALA A 124 11.90 3.98 9.57
C ALA A 124 12.25 3.61 8.12
N LEU A 125 11.34 3.77 7.16
CA LEU A 125 11.55 3.31 5.78
C LEU A 125 12.02 4.46 4.85
N PRO A 126 13.32 4.54 4.53
CA PRO A 126 13.88 5.61 3.70
C PRO A 126 13.38 5.58 2.26
N TYR A 127 13.37 6.76 1.62
CA TYR A 127 13.10 6.86 0.20
C TYR A 127 14.23 6.23 -0.62
N ARG A 128 13.86 5.49 -1.67
CA ARG A 128 14.78 5.00 -2.69
C ARG A 128 14.18 5.27 -4.06
N ALA A 129 14.94 5.89 -4.94
CA ALA A 129 14.55 6.00 -6.35
C ALA A 129 14.65 4.61 -7.01
N GLU A 130 13.56 4.16 -7.61
CA GLU A 130 13.47 2.88 -8.31
C GLU A 130 13.07 3.08 -9.78
N PRO A 131 13.45 2.17 -10.69
CA PRO A 131 13.12 2.28 -12.11
C PRO A 131 11.61 2.27 -12.36
N SER A 132 11.17 3.04 -13.35
CA SER A 132 9.80 2.99 -13.83
C SER A 132 9.66 1.86 -14.85
N HIS A 133 8.73 0.93 -14.62
CA HIS A 133 8.46 -0.20 -15.52
C HIS A 133 6.97 -0.31 -15.86
N ARG A 134 6.69 -0.58 -17.14
CA ARG A 134 5.35 -0.87 -17.67
C ARG A 134 5.37 -2.22 -18.38
N THR A 135 4.30 -2.99 -18.21
CA THR A 135 4.13 -4.27 -18.89
C THR A 135 3.96 -4.08 -20.41
N PRO A 136 4.59 -4.91 -21.26
CA PRO A 136 4.33 -4.92 -22.69
C PRO A 136 3.13 -5.78 -23.08
N LEU A 137 2.58 -6.60 -22.17
CA LEU A 137 1.49 -7.52 -22.50
C LEU A 137 0.19 -6.78 -22.83
N PRO A 138 -0.53 -7.19 -23.90
CA PRO A 138 -1.77 -6.53 -24.30
C PRO A 138 -2.89 -6.72 -23.26
N VAL A 139 -3.76 -5.70 -23.15
CA VAL A 139 -4.80 -5.59 -22.11
C VAL A 139 -5.73 -6.81 -22.13
N TRP A 140 -6.09 -7.28 -23.32
CA TRP A 140 -7.07 -8.36 -23.51
C TRP A 140 -6.58 -9.73 -23.05
N VAL A 141 -5.26 -9.97 -22.94
CA VAL A 141 -4.71 -11.19 -22.30
C VAL A 141 -4.61 -11.00 -20.79
N LYS A 142 -4.18 -9.81 -20.38
CA LYS A 142 -3.85 -9.50 -19.00
C LYS A 142 -5.07 -9.43 -18.09
N LEU A 143 -6.13 -8.76 -18.56
CA LEU A 143 -7.34 -8.56 -17.77
C LEU A 143 -8.03 -9.90 -17.43
N PRO A 144 -8.21 -10.85 -18.37
CA PRO A 144 -8.73 -12.18 -18.04
C PRO A 144 -7.85 -12.96 -17.06
N ALA A 145 -6.52 -12.89 -17.22
CA ALA A 145 -5.59 -13.57 -16.32
C ALA A 145 -5.69 -13.02 -14.88
N ILE A 146 -5.71 -11.68 -14.73
CA ILE A 146 -5.91 -11.02 -13.44
C ILE A 146 -7.28 -11.38 -12.84
N ALA A 147 -8.33 -11.35 -13.66
CA ALA A 147 -9.68 -11.70 -13.22
C ALA A 147 -9.77 -13.15 -12.73
N LEU A 148 -9.10 -14.09 -13.40
CA LEU A 148 -9.05 -15.50 -12.98
C LEU A 148 -8.34 -15.65 -11.62
N VAL A 149 -7.21 -14.98 -11.43
CA VAL A 149 -6.49 -14.99 -10.14
C VAL A 149 -7.37 -14.41 -9.03
N ILE A 150 -8.01 -13.26 -9.27
CA ILE A 150 -8.88 -12.63 -8.26
C ILE A 150 -10.11 -13.48 -7.97
N ALA A 151 -10.73 -14.09 -8.98
CA ALA A 151 -11.86 -15.00 -8.79
C ALA A 151 -11.48 -16.19 -7.90
N GLY A 152 -10.29 -16.78 -8.12
CA GLY A 152 -9.75 -17.83 -7.27
C GLY A 152 -9.55 -17.38 -5.81
N LEU A 153 -9.00 -16.18 -5.61
CA LEU A 153 -8.83 -15.60 -4.27
C LEU A 153 -10.17 -15.33 -3.57
N VAL A 154 -11.16 -14.81 -4.31
CA VAL A 154 -12.52 -14.54 -3.82
C VAL A 154 -13.25 -15.84 -3.45
N ALA A 155 -12.96 -16.96 -4.10
CA ALA A 155 -13.56 -18.25 -3.75
C ALA A 155 -13.17 -18.74 -2.35
N VAL A 156 -11.98 -18.38 -1.85
CA VAL A 156 -11.47 -18.81 -0.53
C VAL A 156 -11.85 -17.85 0.60
N LYS A 157 -12.48 -16.71 0.29
CA LYS A 157 -12.69 -15.60 1.22
C LYS A 157 -13.51 -15.92 2.47
N GLN A 158 -14.46 -16.86 2.37
CA GLN A 158 -15.37 -17.17 3.49
C GLN A 158 -14.61 -17.69 4.72
N GLN A 159 -13.41 -18.24 4.54
CA GLN A 159 -12.59 -18.75 5.63
C GLN A 159 -11.83 -17.65 6.41
N LEU A 160 -11.71 -16.44 5.85
CA LEU A 160 -10.84 -15.38 6.39
C LEU A 160 -11.61 -14.33 7.21
N GLY A 161 -12.95 -14.31 7.18
CA GLY A 161 -13.74 -13.32 7.92
C GLY A 161 -13.29 -11.88 7.59
N GLY A 162 -13.05 -11.05 8.61
CA GLY A 162 -12.58 -9.68 8.42
C GLY A 162 -11.18 -9.55 7.80
N PHE A 163 -10.36 -10.60 7.79
CA PHE A 163 -9.08 -10.58 7.05
C PHE A 163 -9.27 -10.48 5.54
N THR A 164 -10.42 -10.92 5.03
CA THR A 164 -10.75 -10.76 3.61
C THR A 164 -10.71 -9.30 3.17
N THR A 165 -11.06 -8.35 4.04
CA THR A 165 -11.21 -6.94 3.63
C THR A 165 -9.88 -6.26 3.35
N MET A 166 -8.80 -6.75 3.94
CA MET A 166 -7.42 -6.28 3.69
C MET A 166 -6.57 -7.34 3.00
N PHE A 167 -7.21 -8.39 2.48
CA PHE A 167 -6.51 -9.40 1.70
C PHE A 167 -5.84 -8.73 0.51
N PRO A 168 -4.58 -9.07 0.18
CA PRO A 168 -3.83 -8.42 -0.90
C PRO A 168 -4.35 -8.83 -2.30
N MET A 169 -5.64 -8.69 -2.60
CA MET A 169 -6.20 -9.03 -3.92
C MET A 169 -5.50 -8.22 -5.01
N VAL A 170 -5.46 -6.91 -4.83
CA VAL A 170 -4.69 -6.01 -5.70
C VAL A 170 -3.20 -6.12 -5.40
N GLY A 171 -2.83 -6.41 -4.15
CA GLY A 171 -1.43 -6.54 -3.72
C GLY A 171 -0.67 -7.68 -4.41
N VAL A 172 -1.33 -8.79 -4.74
CA VAL A 172 -0.79 -9.91 -5.52
C VAL A 172 -0.39 -9.44 -6.92
N VAL A 173 -1.30 -8.78 -7.62
CA VAL A 173 -1.03 -8.22 -8.95
C VAL A 173 0.04 -7.13 -8.86
N ALA A 174 -0.09 -6.22 -7.90
CA ALA A 174 0.84 -5.12 -7.71
C ALA A 174 2.26 -5.61 -7.42
N ALA A 175 2.43 -6.64 -6.59
CA ALA A 175 3.74 -7.21 -6.29
C ALA A 175 4.39 -7.82 -7.54
N TYR A 176 3.60 -8.51 -8.37
CA TYR A 176 4.10 -9.08 -9.62
C TYR A 176 4.49 -7.99 -10.64
N GLU A 177 3.64 -6.98 -10.80
CA GLU A 177 3.84 -5.87 -11.75
C GLU A 177 4.95 -4.91 -11.32
N ALA A 178 5.15 -4.75 -10.01
CA ALA A 178 6.16 -3.89 -9.42
C ALA A 178 7.35 -4.68 -8.88
N ARG A 179 7.63 -5.87 -9.40
CA ARG A 179 8.79 -6.69 -8.99
C ARG A 179 10.13 -5.94 -9.05
N HIS A 180 10.24 -4.97 -9.97
CA HIS A 180 11.42 -4.10 -10.12
C HIS A 180 11.39 -2.83 -9.25
N SER A 181 10.28 -2.59 -8.55
CA SER A 181 10.06 -1.42 -7.69
C SER A 181 9.28 -1.80 -6.42
N LEU A 182 9.64 -2.95 -5.82
CA LEU A 182 8.94 -3.50 -4.65
C LEU A 182 9.16 -2.62 -3.42
N TRP A 183 10.31 -1.97 -3.28
CA TRP A 183 10.58 -1.12 -2.13
C TRP A 183 9.62 0.07 -2.07
N THR A 184 9.28 0.65 -3.23
CA THR A 184 8.30 1.73 -3.30
C THR A 184 6.94 1.29 -2.77
N ILE A 185 6.51 0.06 -3.07
CA ILE A 185 5.27 -0.50 -2.53
C ILE A 185 5.40 -0.72 -1.02
N VAL A 186 6.46 -1.38 -0.55
CA VAL A 186 6.74 -1.63 0.88
C VAL A 186 6.67 -0.34 1.68
N ARG A 187 7.30 0.74 1.19
CA ARG A 187 7.30 2.05 1.86
C ARG A 187 5.95 2.74 1.84
N ARG A 188 5.09 2.45 0.86
CA ARG A 188 3.76 3.06 0.79
C ARG A 188 2.76 2.40 1.72
N ILE A 189 2.87 1.09 1.96
CA ILE A 189 1.91 0.38 2.83
C ILE A 189 1.80 0.99 4.24
N PRO A 190 2.87 1.41 4.93
CA PRO A 190 2.76 2.13 6.21
C PRO A 190 1.81 3.33 6.18
N TRP A 191 1.74 4.07 5.06
CA TRP A 191 0.74 5.14 4.91
C TRP A 191 -0.69 4.60 4.83
N ILE A 192 -0.90 3.43 4.24
CA ILE A 192 -2.21 2.75 4.30
C ILE A 192 -2.53 2.42 5.76
N LEU A 193 -1.55 1.99 6.58
CA LEU A 193 -1.77 1.73 8.00
C LEU A 193 -2.25 2.99 8.74
N VAL A 194 -1.53 4.10 8.55
CA VAL A 194 -1.84 5.39 9.18
C VAL A 194 -3.19 5.94 8.73
N ILE A 195 -3.55 5.79 7.44
CA ILE A 195 -4.79 6.34 6.88
C ILE A 195 -6.01 5.49 7.23
N MET A 196 -5.89 4.16 7.11
CA MET A 196 -7.03 3.26 7.26
C MET A 196 -7.38 2.99 8.72
N ALA A 197 -6.45 3.06 9.67
CA ALA A 197 -6.73 2.86 11.09
C ALA A 197 -7.80 3.83 11.64
N PRO A 198 -7.68 5.18 11.48
CA PRO A 198 -8.73 6.10 11.92
C PRO A 198 -10.02 5.96 11.11
N VAL A 199 -9.94 5.55 9.84
CA VAL A 199 -11.12 5.29 9.00
C VAL A 199 -11.92 4.11 9.52
N MET A 200 -11.26 3.00 9.88
CA MET A 200 -11.93 1.86 10.51
C MET A 200 -12.51 2.23 11.88
N GLY A 201 -11.83 3.08 12.66
CA GLY A 201 -12.36 3.65 13.90
C GLY A 201 -13.64 4.44 13.68
N LEU A 202 -13.67 5.32 12.67
CA LEU A 202 -14.87 6.09 12.30
C LEU A 202 -16.01 5.18 11.84
N ILE A 203 -15.72 4.18 11.02
CA ILE A 203 -16.73 3.20 10.57
C ILE A 203 -17.28 2.44 11.76
N ARG A 204 -16.44 1.98 12.70
CA ARG A 204 -16.87 1.27 13.92
C ARG A 204 -17.86 2.09 14.74
N LEU A 205 -17.58 3.38 14.94
CA LEU A 205 -18.42 4.29 15.71
C LEU A 205 -19.77 4.60 15.04
N THR A 206 -19.81 4.61 13.71
CA THR A 206 -20.98 5.07 12.94
C THR A 206 -21.85 3.94 12.39
N GLN A 207 -21.29 2.75 12.16
CA GLN A 207 -22.01 1.63 11.53
C GLN A 207 -23.23 1.15 12.32
N GLY A 208 -23.21 1.26 13.66
CA GLY A 208 -24.35 0.89 14.50
C GLY A 208 -25.55 1.84 14.37
N ARG A 209 -25.33 3.10 13.97
CA ARG A 209 -26.37 4.12 13.85
C ARG A 209 -26.83 4.35 12.41
N LEU A 210 -25.90 4.34 11.46
CA LEU A 210 -26.15 4.72 10.06
C LEU A 210 -26.24 3.51 9.11
N GLY A 211 -25.96 2.31 9.61
CA GLY A 211 -25.72 1.13 8.80
C GLY A 211 -24.34 1.12 8.14
N LEU A 212 -23.93 -0.06 7.66
CA LEU A 212 -22.59 -0.30 7.11
C LEU A 212 -22.30 0.51 5.83
N PRO A 213 -23.20 0.62 4.83
CA PRO A 213 -22.90 1.37 3.60
C PRO A 213 -22.66 2.86 3.86
N SER A 214 -23.50 3.49 4.70
CA SER A 214 -23.38 4.91 5.06
C SER A 214 -22.12 5.18 5.87
N ALA A 215 -21.77 4.28 6.80
CA ALA A 215 -20.52 4.37 7.55
C ALA A 215 -19.28 4.26 6.64
N LEU A 216 -19.31 3.38 5.63
CA LEU A 216 -18.26 3.29 4.61
C LEU A 216 -18.15 4.57 3.78
N ALA A 217 -19.27 5.19 3.40
CA ALA A 217 -19.28 6.46 2.68
C ALA A 217 -18.62 7.59 3.51
N LEU A 218 -18.92 7.66 4.81
CA LEU A 218 -18.22 8.58 5.73
C LEU A 218 -16.72 8.27 5.82
N GLY A 219 -16.35 6.99 5.88
CA GLY A 219 -14.96 6.56 5.82
C GLY A 219 -14.24 7.05 4.56
N TRP A 220 -14.90 7.01 3.40
CA TRP A 220 -14.38 7.55 2.14
C TRP A 220 -14.08 9.04 2.21
N LEU A 221 -14.97 9.85 2.81
CA LEU A 221 -14.72 11.29 2.99
C LEU A 221 -13.46 11.53 3.81
N LEU A 222 -13.26 10.77 4.88
CA LEU A 222 -12.05 10.86 5.69
C LEU A 222 -10.80 10.42 4.91
N VAL A 223 -10.88 9.37 4.10
CA VAL A 223 -9.76 8.97 3.22
C VAL A 223 -9.42 10.07 2.22
N LEU A 224 -10.42 10.64 1.53
CA LEU A 224 -10.22 11.71 0.54
C LEU A 224 -9.58 12.94 1.19
N LEU A 225 -10.04 13.32 2.39
CA LEU A 225 -9.43 14.40 3.16
C LEU A 225 -7.97 14.10 3.50
N GLN A 226 -7.65 12.88 3.94
CA GLN A 226 -6.27 12.48 4.26
C GLN A 226 -5.37 12.45 3.03
N LEU A 227 -5.86 11.92 1.89
CA LEU A 227 -5.13 11.92 0.63
C LEU A 227 -4.89 13.33 0.10
N TRP A 228 -5.88 14.23 0.26
CA TRP A 228 -5.73 15.65 -0.07
C TRP A 228 -4.61 16.31 0.73
N ARG A 229 -4.61 16.12 2.06
CA ARG A 229 -3.54 16.64 2.93
C ARG A 229 -2.16 16.09 2.55
N LEU A 230 -2.09 14.79 2.24
CA LEU A 230 -0.85 14.15 1.81
C LEU A 230 -0.36 14.72 0.47
N ARG A 231 -1.27 14.98 -0.48
CA ARG A 231 -0.94 15.63 -1.75
C ARG A 231 -0.38 17.04 -1.54
N LEU A 232 -1.02 17.84 -0.69
CA LEU A 232 -0.54 19.19 -0.36
C LEU A 232 0.86 19.16 0.28
N TYR A 233 1.09 18.22 1.20
CA TYR A 233 2.39 18.03 1.83
C TYR A 233 3.49 17.72 0.80
N TYR A 234 3.23 16.79 -0.14
CA TYR A 234 4.20 16.46 -1.19
C TYR A 234 4.38 17.59 -2.22
N ALA A 235 3.33 18.35 -2.54
CA ALA A 235 3.44 19.50 -3.43
C ALA A 235 4.36 20.58 -2.85
N GLY A 236 4.26 20.86 -1.54
CA GLY A 236 5.17 21.77 -0.85
C GLY A 236 6.64 21.29 -0.91
N GLN A 237 6.89 20.00 -0.68
CA GLN A 237 8.25 19.45 -0.79
C GLN A 237 8.84 19.57 -2.20
N ALA A 238 8.03 19.36 -3.24
CA ALA A 238 8.49 19.47 -4.62
C ALA A 238 8.85 20.91 -5.00
N ALA A 239 8.11 21.91 -4.48
CA ALA A 239 8.42 23.32 -4.69
C ALA A 239 9.80 23.69 -4.11
N HIS A 240 10.06 23.30 -2.85
CA HIS A 240 11.36 23.55 -2.20
C HIS A 240 12.54 22.86 -2.91
N ALA A 241 12.34 21.63 -3.40
CA ALA A 241 13.39 20.94 -4.15
C ALA A 241 13.72 21.65 -5.47
N THR A 242 12.71 22.20 -6.14
CA THR A 242 12.90 22.93 -7.40
C THR A 242 13.61 24.26 -7.18
N GLU A 243 13.22 25.00 -6.12
CA GLU A 243 13.85 26.25 -5.72
C GLU A 243 15.33 26.06 -5.38
N ASN A 244 15.67 25.03 -4.59
CA ASN A 244 17.06 24.69 -4.26
C ASN A 244 17.87 24.31 -5.51
N ALA A 245 17.28 23.54 -6.43
CA ALA A 245 17.96 23.16 -7.67
C ALA A 245 18.22 24.35 -8.60
N VAL A 246 17.32 25.33 -8.65
CA VAL A 246 17.53 26.59 -9.39
C VAL A 246 18.63 27.41 -8.72
N ARG A 247 18.65 27.49 -7.39
CA ARG A 247 19.70 28.20 -6.63
C ARG A 247 21.09 27.61 -6.90
N CYS A 248 21.23 26.29 -6.88
CA CYS A 248 22.51 25.62 -7.22
C CYS A 248 22.94 25.80 -8.69
N ARG A 249 22.00 26.10 -9.62
CA ARG A 249 22.31 26.28 -11.05
C ARG A 249 22.72 27.72 -11.38
N HIS A 250 22.38 28.69 -10.53
CA HIS A 250 22.56 30.10 -10.83
C HIS A 250 23.90 30.72 -10.39
N ASP A 251 24.86 29.90 -9.93
CA ASP A 251 26.24 30.37 -9.68
C ASP A 251 27.27 29.76 -10.66
N PRO A 252 27.36 30.29 -11.89
CA PRO A 252 28.39 29.88 -12.84
C PRO A 252 29.67 30.74 -12.78
N SER A 253 29.84 31.64 -11.79
CA SER A 253 30.88 32.67 -11.92
C SER A 253 31.46 33.28 -10.64
N ASP A 254 31.36 32.64 -9.46
CA ASP A 254 32.18 33.07 -8.32
C ASP A 254 33.49 32.27 -8.20
N PRO A 255 34.63 32.79 -8.70
CA PRO A 255 35.94 32.17 -8.54
C PRO A 255 36.48 32.22 -7.10
N SER A 256 35.77 32.83 -6.14
CA SER A 256 36.17 32.87 -4.73
C SER A 256 35.78 31.64 -3.90
N ASP A 257 34.98 30.71 -4.45
CA ASP A 257 34.42 29.56 -3.71
C ASP A 257 35.34 28.31 -3.69
N LEU A 258 36.54 28.39 -4.27
CA LEU A 258 37.52 27.29 -4.25
C LEU A 258 38.29 27.15 -2.92
N SER A 259 38.20 28.14 -2.02
CA SER A 259 38.88 28.10 -0.72
C SER A 259 38.07 27.44 0.40
N ASP A 260 36.79 27.11 0.21
CA ASP A 260 35.89 26.63 1.27
C ASP A 260 35.45 25.17 1.10
N LEU A 261 36.38 24.31 0.66
CA LEU A 261 36.16 22.86 0.52
C LEU A 261 35.98 22.10 1.84
N SER A 262 36.01 22.78 2.99
CA SER A 262 35.82 22.19 4.32
C SER A 262 34.37 22.04 4.77
N ASP A 263 33.40 22.68 4.10
CA ASP A 263 32.01 22.65 4.56
C ASP A 263 31.21 21.47 3.95
N LEU A 264 31.16 20.36 4.69
CA LEU A 264 30.40 19.14 4.38
C LEU A 264 28.87 19.34 4.45
N SER A 265 28.39 20.55 4.73
CA SER A 265 26.97 20.85 4.85
C SER A 265 26.30 21.32 3.56
N ASP A 266 27.05 21.36 2.45
CA ASP A 266 26.58 21.87 1.16
C ASP A 266 25.38 21.06 0.60
N PRO A 267 24.16 21.62 0.58
CA PRO A 267 22.96 20.94 0.09
C PRO A 267 22.99 20.68 -1.42
N CYS A 268 23.93 21.30 -2.16
CA CYS A 268 24.12 21.07 -3.60
C CYS A 268 25.01 19.86 -3.91
N ARG A 269 25.73 19.29 -2.92
CA ARG A 269 26.49 18.06 -3.07
C ARG A 269 25.54 16.86 -3.07
N ALA A 270 24.94 16.58 -4.22
CA ALA A 270 24.22 15.34 -4.44
C ALA A 270 25.13 14.18 -4.00
N PRO A 271 24.66 13.23 -3.16
CA PRO A 271 25.49 12.12 -2.73
C PRO A 271 25.96 11.38 -3.99
N HIS A 272 27.25 11.50 -4.29
CA HIS A 272 27.90 10.73 -5.33
C HIS A 272 27.62 9.27 -5.00
N ARG A 273 26.72 8.65 -5.78
CA ARG A 273 26.40 7.24 -5.63
C ARG A 273 27.69 6.47 -5.88
N ALA A 274 28.18 5.78 -4.87
CA ALA A 274 28.95 4.58 -5.10
C ALA A 274 28.04 3.64 -5.90
N ASP A 275 28.40 3.38 -7.15
CA ASP A 275 27.71 2.38 -7.97
C ASP A 275 27.78 1.05 -7.21
N PRO A 276 26.63 0.42 -6.88
CA PRO A 276 26.66 -0.94 -6.41
C PRO A 276 27.11 -1.80 -7.59
N ALA A 277 28.25 -2.47 -7.43
CA ALA A 277 28.74 -3.48 -8.37
C ALA A 277 27.58 -4.35 -8.87
N GLU A 278 27.37 -4.33 -10.19
CA GLU A 278 26.39 -5.16 -10.86
C GLU A 278 26.68 -6.65 -10.56
N PRO A 279 25.67 -7.45 -10.16
CA PRO A 279 25.76 -8.90 -10.11
C PRO A 279 25.48 -9.57 -11.46
#